data_AF-A0A9P6RMD0-F1
#
_entry.id   AF-A0A9P6RMD0-F1
#
_cell.length_a   1.000
_cell.length_b   1.000
_cell.length_c   1.000
_cell.angle_alpha   90.00
_cell.angle_beta   90.00
_cell.angle_gamma   90.00
#
_symmetry.space_group_name_H-M   'P 1'
#
loop_
_entity.id
_entity.type
_entity.pdbx_description
1 polymer ?
#
loop_
_entity_poly.entity_id
_entity_poly.type
_entity_poly.pdbx_seq_one_letter_code
_entity_poly.pdbx_strand_id
1 'polypeptide(L)'
;MGTTSKSKLKEAFNALCVPNQGDFELLINFCDEGNQILSASQAGLIIKDNRLAVNPNQDIGLGFSYNALVLKLKTALCADSAVRVLLSPQSGLSFKQQGMAINNGDGLELLSNVLQLKLTQKSGLVSDTHGLRVALDGAVLKEVDFSDLIDLADDSRIKLGLTSDFPEPLPGLENTSKQLALKVGDGLEINPQNNQVQVKIKPNAGIEATADGLVLKTDPNGGLNLDQAGLLINYGDGLKLDGYAGESKLSIDANTGLIVNASGIQVNLAADSGLELGDHGLK
;
A
#
# COMPACT_ATOMS: atom_id res chain seq x y z
N MET A 1 -55.98 -62.31 27.67
CA MET A 1 -55.70 -62.21 26.21
C MET A 1 -57.03 -61.95 25.53
N GLY A 2 -57.30 -60.70 25.12
CA GLY A 2 -58.55 -60.35 24.45
C GLY A 2 -58.60 -61.01 23.07
N THR A 3 -59.67 -61.73 22.77
CA THR A 3 -59.92 -62.25 21.44
C THR A 3 -60.10 -61.07 20.48
N THR A 4 -59.39 -61.09 19.36
CA THR A 4 -59.46 -60.03 18.34
C THR A 4 -60.89 -59.80 17.85
N SER A 5 -61.23 -58.58 17.44
CA SER A 5 -62.55 -58.19 16.92
C SER A 5 -63.07 -59.16 15.84
N LYS A 6 -62.15 -59.68 15.00
CA LYS A 6 -62.40 -60.70 13.97
C LYS A 6 -62.89 -62.05 14.51
N SER A 7 -62.36 -62.52 15.63
CA SER A 7 -62.75 -63.81 16.23
C SER A 7 -64.18 -63.76 16.81
N LYS A 8 -64.56 -62.64 17.43
CA LYS A 8 -65.91 -62.45 17.99
C LYS A 8 -66.99 -62.38 16.90
N LEU A 9 -66.71 -61.67 15.79
CA LEU A 9 -67.60 -61.59 14.63
C LEU A 9 -67.82 -62.95 13.97
N LYS A 10 -66.77 -63.79 13.88
CA LYS A 10 -66.86 -65.13 13.31
C LYS A 10 -67.68 -66.08 14.19
N GLU A 11 -67.57 -65.96 15.52
CA GLU A 11 -68.40 -66.74 16.46
C GLU A 11 -69.88 -66.32 16.40
N ALA A 12 -70.18 -65.03 16.31
CA ALA A 12 -71.56 -64.54 16.18
C ALA A 12 -72.24 -65.02 14.88
N PHE A 13 -71.54 -65.00 13.74
CA PHE A 13 -72.10 -65.47 12.46
C PHE A 13 -72.31 -67.00 12.41
N ASN A 14 -71.39 -67.77 12.99
CA ASN A 14 -71.50 -69.23 13.01
C ASN A 14 -72.64 -69.74 13.91
N ALA A 15 -73.15 -68.90 14.82
CA ALA A 15 -74.25 -69.25 15.70
C ALA A 15 -75.66 -69.15 15.06
N LEU A 16 -75.77 -68.75 13.78
CA LEU A 16 -77.05 -68.58 13.04
C LEU A 16 -78.07 -67.63 13.72
N CYS A 17 -77.63 -66.82 14.68
CA CYS A 17 -78.48 -65.83 15.34
C CYS A 17 -78.66 -64.57 14.48
N VAL A 18 -79.83 -63.94 14.58
CA VAL A 18 -80.05 -62.61 14.00
C VAL A 18 -79.07 -61.64 14.68
N PRO A 19 -78.22 -60.92 13.94
CA PRO A 19 -77.23 -60.03 14.54
C PRO A 19 -77.91 -58.99 15.43
N ASN A 20 -77.42 -58.83 16.66
CA ASN A 20 -77.89 -57.77 17.54
C ASN A 20 -77.12 -56.47 17.28
N GLN A 21 -77.55 -55.35 17.87
CA GLN A 21 -76.92 -54.05 17.67
C GLN A 21 -75.40 -54.05 17.99
N GLY A 22 -74.96 -54.83 18.99
CA GLY A 22 -73.54 -54.96 19.34
C GLY A 22 -72.72 -55.68 18.27
N ASP A 23 -73.33 -56.61 17.52
CA ASP A 23 -72.67 -57.27 16.39
C ASP A 23 -72.44 -56.30 15.21
N PHE A 24 -73.38 -55.36 14.99
CA PHE A 24 -73.21 -54.28 14.01
C PHE A 24 -72.16 -53.26 14.44
N GLU A 25 -72.09 -52.91 15.73
CA GLU A 25 -71.04 -52.04 16.26
C GLU A 25 -69.64 -52.67 16.15
N LEU A 26 -69.51 -53.99 16.31
CA LEU A 26 -68.26 -54.71 16.04
C LEU A 26 -67.85 -54.64 14.57
N LEU A 27 -68.80 -54.72 13.64
CA LEU A 27 -68.53 -54.59 12.21
C LEU A 27 -68.10 -53.15 11.86
N ILE A 28 -68.77 -52.15 12.43
CA ILE A 28 -68.43 -50.73 12.28
C ILE A 28 -67.01 -50.47 12.82
N ASN A 29 -66.71 -50.94 14.03
CA ASN A 29 -65.38 -50.79 14.64
C ASN A 29 -64.29 -51.49 13.81
N PHE A 30 -64.58 -52.65 13.21
CA PHE A 30 -63.63 -53.32 12.32
C PHE A 30 -63.36 -52.52 11.04
N CYS A 31 -64.40 -51.89 10.47
CA CYS A 31 -64.25 -50.96 9.35
C CYS A 31 -63.48 -49.70 9.74
N ASP A 32 -63.72 -49.17 10.94
CA ASP A 32 -63.05 -47.98 11.46
C ASP A 32 -61.58 -48.25 11.80
N GLU A 33 -61.25 -49.41 12.38
CA GLU A 33 -59.87 -49.87 12.60
C GLU A 33 -59.12 -50.02 11.26
N GLY A 34 -59.77 -50.60 10.24
CA GLY A 34 -59.21 -50.68 8.89
C GLY A 34 -58.95 -49.29 8.27
N ASN A 35 -59.89 -48.36 8.44
CA ASN A 35 -59.73 -46.98 7.98
C ASN A 35 -58.64 -46.22 8.76
N GLN A 36 -58.51 -46.46 10.07
CA GLN A 36 -57.46 -45.87 10.90
C GLN A 36 -56.07 -46.40 10.55
N ILE A 37 -55.92 -47.70 10.28
CA ILE A 37 -54.64 -48.27 9.84
C ILE A 37 -54.19 -47.65 8.51
N LEU A 38 -55.12 -47.40 7.58
CA LEU A 38 -54.83 -46.78 6.30
C LEU A 38 -54.63 -45.26 6.37
N SER A 39 -55.20 -44.57 7.36
CA SER A 39 -55.02 -43.12 7.56
C SER A 39 -53.86 -42.76 8.50
N ALA A 40 -53.43 -43.67 9.38
CA ALA A 40 -52.27 -43.49 10.25
C ALA A 40 -50.93 -43.78 9.53
N SER A 41 -50.98 -44.48 8.39
CA SER A 41 -49.82 -44.64 7.50
C SER A 41 -49.48 -43.29 6.85
N GLN A 42 -48.51 -42.58 7.41
CA GLN A 42 -47.96 -41.34 6.84
C GLN A 42 -47.36 -41.52 5.43
N ALA A 43 -47.25 -42.75 4.94
CA ALA A 43 -46.62 -43.08 3.66
C ALA A 43 -47.65 -43.22 2.52
N GLY A 44 -47.85 -42.13 1.77
CA GLY A 44 -48.24 -42.15 0.36
C GLY A 44 -49.70 -42.42 -0.01
N LEU A 45 -50.41 -43.33 0.68
CA LEU A 45 -51.79 -43.69 0.38
C LEU A 45 -52.72 -43.36 1.56
N ILE A 46 -53.90 -42.84 1.27
CA ILE A 46 -54.97 -42.50 2.23
C ILE A 46 -56.30 -43.04 1.71
N ILE A 47 -57.31 -43.22 2.57
CA ILE A 47 -58.69 -43.38 2.09
C ILE A 47 -59.35 -42.00 2.12
N LYS A 48 -59.93 -41.58 1.00
CA LYS A 48 -60.74 -40.37 0.89
C LYS A 48 -62.06 -40.72 0.17
N ASP A 49 -63.18 -40.33 0.75
CA ASP A 49 -64.53 -40.60 0.20
C ASP A 49 -64.77 -42.10 -0.11
N ASN A 50 -64.36 -42.99 0.80
CA ASN A 50 -64.42 -44.45 0.64
C ASN A 50 -63.63 -45.01 -0.56
N ARG A 51 -62.65 -44.27 -1.09
CA ARG A 51 -61.76 -44.73 -2.16
C ARG A 51 -60.31 -44.59 -1.72
N LEU A 52 -59.47 -45.52 -2.17
CA LEU A 52 -58.02 -45.39 -2.02
C LEU A 52 -57.54 -44.20 -2.85
N ALA A 53 -56.90 -43.24 -2.19
CA ALA A 53 -56.37 -42.01 -2.73
C ALA A 53 -54.91 -41.85 -2.32
N VAL A 54 -54.22 -40.89 -2.93
CA VAL A 54 -52.82 -40.61 -2.65
C VAL A 54 -52.73 -39.38 -1.76
N ASN A 55 -51.86 -39.38 -0.75
CA ASN A 55 -51.69 -38.25 0.16
C ASN A 55 -51.06 -37.05 -0.58
N PRO A 56 -51.79 -35.95 -0.84
CA PRO A 56 -51.26 -34.85 -1.64
C PRO A 56 -50.17 -34.04 -0.94
N ASN A 57 -50.06 -34.15 0.40
CA ASN A 57 -49.22 -33.31 1.26
C ASN A 57 -47.78 -33.84 1.43
N GLN A 58 -47.37 -34.85 0.66
CA GLN A 58 -45.99 -35.35 0.69
C GLN A 58 -45.18 -34.70 -0.44
N ASP A 59 -44.00 -34.18 -0.09
CA ASP A 59 -43.04 -33.58 -1.03
C ASP A 59 -42.39 -34.62 -1.97
N ILE A 60 -42.52 -35.91 -1.65
CA ILE A 60 -41.95 -37.05 -2.38
C ILE A 60 -42.95 -38.19 -2.36
N GLY A 61 -43.13 -38.90 -3.47
CA GLY A 61 -43.95 -40.11 -3.55
C GLY A 61 -44.92 -40.06 -4.72
N LEU A 62 -46.03 -40.78 -4.62
CA LEU A 62 -47.09 -40.70 -5.62
C LEU A 62 -47.89 -39.40 -5.42
N GLY A 63 -48.48 -38.88 -6.49
CA GLY A 63 -49.42 -37.75 -6.48
C GLY A 63 -50.35 -37.85 -7.68
N PHE A 64 -51.34 -36.96 -7.77
CA PHE A 64 -52.13 -36.81 -9.00
C PHE A 64 -51.85 -35.44 -9.63
N SER A 65 -51.70 -35.41 -10.96
CA SER A 65 -51.61 -34.19 -11.76
C SER A 65 -52.45 -34.39 -13.03
N TYR A 66 -53.40 -33.49 -13.30
CA TYR A 66 -54.34 -33.59 -14.43
C TYR A 66 -55.02 -34.96 -14.56
N ASN A 67 -55.51 -35.53 -13.45
CA ASN A 67 -56.14 -36.86 -13.37
C ASN A 67 -55.23 -38.05 -13.70
N ALA A 68 -53.92 -37.86 -13.88
CA ALA A 68 -52.95 -38.93 -14.00
C ALA A 68 -52.22 -39.15 -12.66
N LEU A 69 -51.96 -40.41 -12.32
CA LEU A 69 -51.04 -40.76 -11.23
C LEU A 69 -49.62 -40.37 -11.66
N VAL A 70 -48.98 -39.49 -10.91
CA VAL A 70 -47.62 -38.99 -11.17
C VAL A 70 -46.72 -39.30 -9.99
N LEU A 71 -45.43 -39.48 -10.25
CA LEU A 71 -44.42 -39.57 -9.21
C LEU A 71 -43.87 -38.16 -8.92
N LYS A 72 -44.13 -37.65 -7.72
CA LYS A 72 -43.50 -36.41 -7.21
C LYS A 72 -42.08 -36.74 -6.76
N LEU A 73 -41.12 -36.12 -7.42
CA LEU A 73 -39.69 -36.27 -7.17
C LEU A 73 -39.11 -34.92 -6.74
N LYS A 74 -38.15 -34.92 -5.79
CA LYS A 74 -37.38 -33.71 -5.42
C LYS A 74 -36.39 -33.34 -6.52
N THR A 75 -35.86 -32.12 -6.46
CA THR A 75 -35.04 -31.42 -7.48
C THR A 75 -33.90 -32.21 -8.13
N ALA A 76 -33.40 -33.28 -7.51
CA ALA A 76 -32.35 -34.13 -8.09
C ALA A 76 -32.88 -35.23 -9.02
N LEU A 77 -34.18 -35.54 -8.99
CA LEU A 77 -34.81 -36.64 -9.72
C LEU A 77 -35.96 -36.10 -10.58
N CYS A 78 -36.06 -36.53 -11.83
CA CYS A 78 -37.20 -36.26 -12.71
C CYS A 78 -37.80 -37.58 -13.22
N ALA A 79 -39.07 -37.58 -13.59
CA ALA A 79 -39.68 -38.74 -14.23
C ALA A 79 -39.83 -38.46 -15.73
N ASP A 80 -39.45 -39.40 -16.58
CA ASP A 80 -39.79 -39.28 -18.00
C ASP A 80 -41.26 -39.66 -18.28
N SER A 81 -41.67 -39.58 -19.54
CA SER A 81 -43.02 -39.95 -19.97
C SER A 81 -43.36 -41.43 -19.78
N ALA A 82 -42.37 -42.27 -19.48
CA ALA A 82 -42.53 -43.68 -19.13
C ALA A 82 -42.42 -43.93 -17.61
N VAL A 83 -42.44 -42.87 -16.79
CA VAL A 83 -42.35 -42.91 -15.32
C VAL A 83 -41.01 -43.50 -14.83
N ARG A 84 -39.95 -43.38 -15.62
CA ARG A 84 -38.59 -43.74 -15.18
C ARG A 84 -38.00 -42.58 -14.39
N VAL A 85 -37.48 -42.88 -13.20
CA VAL A 85 -36.74 -41.92 -12.39
C VAL A 85 -35.38 -41.65 -13.03
N LEU A 86 -35.21 -40.46 -13.58
CA LEU A 86 -34.01 -39.89 -14.14
C LEU A 86 -33.38 -38.91 -13.14
N LEU A 87 -32.11 -38.58 -13.34
CA LEU A 87 -31.45 -37.49 -12.61
C LEU A 87 -31.74 -36.15 -13.31
N SER A 88 -31.79 -35.07 -12.54
CA SER A 88 -31.95 -33.74 -13.14
C SER A 88 -30.73 -33.40 -14.02
N PRO A 89 -30.93 -32.66 -15.14
CA PRO A 89 -29.84 -32.33 -16.07
C PRO A 89 -28.66 -31.56 -15.44
N GLN A 90 -28.87 -30.95 -14.27
CA GLN A 90 -27.89 -30.15 -13.53
C GLN A 90 -27.14 -30.95 -12.46
N SER A 91 -27.43 -32.25 -12.29
CA SER A 91 -26.94 -33.04 -11.15
C SER A 91 -25.44 -33.38 -11.17
N GLY A 92 -24.69 -32.95 -12.19
CA GLY A 92 -23.31 -33.40 -12.42
C GLY A 92 -23.20 -34.92 -12.70
N LEU A 93 -24.33 -35.62 -12.75
CA LEU A 93 -24.47 -37.05 -12.94
C LEU A 93 -25.41 -37.33 -14.13
N SER A 94 -25.21 -38.43 -14.82
CA SER A 94 -26.08 -38.91 -15.89
C SER A 94 -26.27 -40.42 -15.80
N PHE A 95 -27.44 -40.91 -16.22
CA PHE A 95 -27.61 -42.34 -16.46
C PHE A 95 -27.22 -42.66 -17.89
N LYS A 96 -26.22 -43.54 -18.06
CA LYS A 96 -25.85 -44.16 -19.33
C LYS A 96 -26.37 -45.61 -19.35
N GLN A 97 -26.30 -46.27 -20.50
CA GLN A 97 -26.77 -47.67 -20.64
C GLN A 97 -26.14 -48.64 -19.63
N GLN A 98 -24.97 -48.30 -19.07
CA GLN A 98 -24.20 -49.11 -18.13
C GLN A 98 -24.28 -48.62 -16.66
N GLY A 99 -25.17 -47.68 -16.35
CA GLY A 99 -25.36 -47.17 -14.99
C GLY A 99 -25.14 -45.66 -14.87
N MET A 100 -24.86 -45.20 -13.64
CA MET A 100 -24.65 -43.78 -13.34
C MET A 100 -23.22 -43.37 -13.70
N ALA A 101 -23.08 -42.24 -14.39
CA ALA A 101 -21.82 -41.63 -14.82
C ALA A 101 -21.75 -40.19 -14.33
N ILE A 102 -20.53 -39.64 -14.22
CA ILE A 102 -20.30 -38.23 -13.90
C ILE A 102 -20.20 -37.44 -15.22
N ASN A 103 -20.85 -36.28 -15.28
CA ASN A 103 -20.73 -35.32 -16.37
C ASN A 103 -19.52 -34.42 -16.11
N ASN A 104 -18.33 -34.87 -16.52
CA ASN A 104 -17.11 -34.10 -16.40
C ASN A 104 -17.14 -32.99 -17.47
N GLY A 105 -17.36 -31.75 -17.05
CA GLY A 105 -17.19 -30.59 -17.90
C GLY A 105 -15.72 -30.32 -18.22
N ASP A 106 -15.44 -29.19 -18.89
CA ASP A 106 -14.07 -28.76 -19.13
C ASP A 106 -13.33 -28.52 -17.81
N GLY A 107 -12.08 -28.98 -17.73
CA GLY A 107 -11.24 -28.88 -16.53
C GLY A 107 -11.26 -30.09 -15.61
N LEU A 108 -12.11 -31.10 -15.87
CA LEU A 108 -12.08 -32.39 -15.17
C LEU A 108 -11.86 -33.55 -16.15
N GLU A 109 -11.16 -34.57 -15.69
CA GLU A 109 -11.00 -35.83 -16.42
C GLU A 109 -11.04 -37.03 -15.48
N LEU A 110 -11.37 -38.19 -16.03
CA LEU A 110 -11.32 -39.45 -15.30
C LEU A 110 -10.05 -40.19 -15.75
N LEU A 111 -9.07 -40.32 -14.87
CA LEU A 111 -7.84 -41.08 -15.11
C LEU A 111 -7.75 -42.21 -14.09
N SER A 112 -7.65 -43.45 -14.58
CA SER A 112 -7.55 -44.64 -13.70
C SER A 112 -8.65 -44.74 -12.63
N ASN A 113 -9.89 -44.41 -12.99
CA ASN A 113 -11.06 -44.35 -12.11
C ASN A 113 -11.03 -43.26 -11.03
N VAL A 114 -10.12 -42.30 -11.13
CA VAL A 114 -10.07 -41.12 -10.25
C VAL A 114 -10.52 -39.89 -11.05
N LEU A 115 -11.47 -39.14 -10.51
CA LEU A 115 -11.85 -37.83 -11.04
C LEU A 115 -10.79 -36.82 -10.60
N GLN A 116 -10.13 -36.18 -11.56
CA GLN A 116 -9.04 -35.25 -11.31
C GLN A 116 -9.16 -33.98 -12.17
N LEU A 117 -8.38 -32.96 -11.84
CA LEU A 117 -8.26 -31.75 -12.65
C LEU A 117 -7.50 -32.06 -13.95
N LYS A 118 -8.11 -31.68 -15.08
CA LYS A 118 -7.47 -31.72 -16.39
C LYS A 118 -6.64 -30.46 -16.57
N LEU A 119 -5.33 -30.56 -16.36
CA LEU A 119 -4.39 -29.46 -16.59
C LEU A 119 -3.82 -29.52 -18.00
N THR A 120 -3.87 -28.42 -18.74
CA THR A 120 -3.20 -28.32 -20.03
C THR A 120 -1.70 -28.16 -19.84
N GLN A 121 -0.93 -28.63 -20.82
CA GLN A 121 0.51 -28.33 -20.87
C GLN A 121 0.70 -26.82 -20.86
N LYS A 122 1.66 -26.33 -20.05
CA LYS A 122 1.98 -24.89 -19.90
C LYS A 122 0.87 -24.03 -19.26
N SER A 123 -0.06 -24.62 -18.52
CA SER A 123 -1.04 -23.85 -17.73
C SER A 123 -0.41 -22.99 -16.62
N GLY A 124 0.87 -23.21 -16.30
CA GLY A 124 1.50 -22.63 -15.12
C GLY A 124 0.92 -23.20 -13.82
N LEU A 125 0.15 -24.29 -13.88
CA LEU A 125 -0.42 -24.97 -12.73
C LEU A 125 0.06 -26.43 -12.69
N VAL A 126 0.27 -26.93 -11.48
CA VAL A 126 0.57 -28.34 -11.19
C VAL A 126 -0.36 -28.80 -10.08
N SER A 127 -0.88 -30.02 -10.19
CA SER A 127 -1.59 -30.70 -9.11
C SER A 127 -0.71 -31.83 -8.57
N ASP A 128 -0.60 -31.94 -7.25
CA ASP A 128 0.08 -33.06 -6.60
C ASP A 128 -0.68 -33.53 -5.35
N THR A 129 -0.03 -34.29 -4.48
CA THR A 129 -0.60 -34.79 -3.22
C THR A 129 -1.02 -33.69 -2.24
N HIS A 130 -0.62 -32.43 -2.47
CA HIS A 130 -0.95 -31.27 -1.65
C HIS A 130 -2.00 -30.36 -2.29
N GLY A 131 -2.54 -30.73 -3.46
CA GLY A 131 -3.57 -29.97 -4.17
C GLY A 131 -3.03 -29.24 -5.40
N LEU A 132 -3.74 -28.19 -5.81
CA LEU A 132 -3.42 -27.36 -6.98
C LEU A 132 -2.51 -26.21 -6.58
N ARG A 133 -1.40 -26.03 -7.30
CA ARG A 133 -0.46 -24.92 -7.10
C ARG A 133 -0.02 -24.30 -8.42
N VAL A 134 0.54 -23.09 -8.35
CA VAL A 134 1.25 -22.47 -9.47
C VAL A 134 2.60 -23.17 -9.64
N ALA A 135 2.87 -23.63 -10.85
CA ALA A 135 4.14 -24.16 -11.27
C ALA A 135 5.11 -23.00 -11.46
N LEU A 136 5.93 -22.73 -10.45
CA LEU A 136 7.04 -21.77 -10.53
C LEU A 136 8.25 -22.36 -11.26
N ASP A 137 8.04 -23.27 -12.20
CA ASP A 137 9.07 -24.13 -12.81
C ASP A 137 10.17 -23.25 -13.45
N GLY A 138 11.24 -23.00 -12.70
CA GLY A 138 12.31 -22.09 -13.09
C GLY A 138 11.99 -20.59 -13.05
N ALA A 139 10.85 -20.16 -12.48
CA ALA A 139 10.54 -18.76 -12.20
C ALA A 139 11.32 -18.26 -10.97
N VAL A 140 12.63 -18.46 -10.99
CA VAL A 140 13.56 -17.74 -10.13
C VAL A 140 13.78 -16.41 -10.84
N LEU A 141 13.39 -15.31 -10.22
CA LEU A 141 13.77 -13.98 -10.72
C LEU A 141 15.30 -13.96 -10.84
N LYS A 142 15.77 -13.82 -12.06
CA LYS A 142 17.20 -13.75 -12.37
C LYS A 142 17.64 -12.30 -12.24
N GLU A 143 18.93 -12.08 -12.05
CA GLU A 143 19.52 -10.74 -12.03
C GLU A 143 19.14 -9.91 -13.26
N VAL A 144 19.05 -10.55 -14.45
CA VAL A 144 18.61 -9.89 -15.68
C VAL A 144 17.19 -9.31 -15.59
N ASP A 145 16.30 -9.90 -14.78
CA ASP A 145 14.95 -9.39 -14.56
C ASP A 145 14.96 -8.08 -13.75
N PHE A 146 16.10 -7.73 -13.14
CA PHE A 146 16.34 -6.50 -12.40
C PHE A 146 17.40 -5.60 -13.05
N SER A 147 17.83 -5.88 -14.29
CA SER A 147 18.89 -5.13 -14.98
C SER A 147 18.65 -3.63 -14.96
N ASP A 148 17.45 -3.16 -15.30
CA ASP A 148 17.09 -1.73 -15.26
C ASP A 148 17.23 -1.12 -13.86
N LEU A 149 16.93 -1.88 -12.80
CA LEU A 149 17.05 -1.40 -11.41
C LEU A 149 18.51 -1.38 -10.94
N ILE A 150 19.31 -2.35 -11.39
CA ILE A 150 20.75 -2.40 -11.15
C ILE A 150 21.43 -1.22 -11.86
N ASP A 151 21.13 -1.02 -13.13
CA ASP A 151 21.65 0.10 -13.94
C ASP A 151 21.27 1.45 -13.32
N LEU A 152 20.02 1.62 -12.87
CA LEU A 152 19.60 2.85 -12.19
C LEU A 152 20.34 3.09 -10.87
N ALA A 153 20.57 2.02 -10.09
CA ALA A 153 21.33 2.10 -8.85
C ALA A 153 22.80 2.43 -9.10
N ASP A 154 23.40 1.86 -10.15
CA ASP A 154 24.79 2.11 -10.50
C ASP A 154 24.98 3.48 -11.13
N ASP A 155 24.11 3.93 -12.03
CA ASP A 155 24.11 5.31 -12.56
C ASP A 155 24.03 6.36 -11.44
N SER A 156 23.20 6.08 -10.43
CA SER A 156 23.06 6.95 -9.27
C SER A 156 24.33 6.95 -8.42
N ARG A 157 24.98 5.80 -8.24
CA ARG A 157 26.28 5.70 -7.56
C ARG A 157 27.39 6.39 -8.35
N ILE A 158 27.42 6.26 -9.67
CA ILE A 158 28.40 6.91 -10.56
C ILE A 158 28.30 8.43 -10.43
N LYS A 159 27.08 8.97 -10.51
CA LYS A 159 26.85 10.43 -10.37
C LYS A 159 27.27 10.97 -9.00
N LEU A 160 27.29 10.12 -7.98
CA LEU A 160 27.74 10.48 -6.62
C LEU A 160 29.21 10.13 -6.34
N GLY A 161 29.92 9.51 -7.29
CA GLY A 161 31.30 9.03 -7.10
C GLY A 161 31.40 7.94 -6.03
N LEU A 162 30.48 6.97 -6.05
CA LEU A 162 30.37 5.88 -5.06
C LEU A 162 30.52 4.49 -5.68
N THR A 163 31.20 4.35 -6.83
CA THR A 163 31.43 3.03 -7.47
C THR A 163 32.74 2.40 -7.04
N SER A 164 32.92 1.11 -7.32
CA SER A 164 34.19 0.41 -7.12
C SER A 164 35.38 1.07 -7.82
N ASP A 165 35.09 1.75 -8.93
CA ASP A 165 36.10 2.38 -9.79
C ASP A 165 36.38 3.84 -9.39
N PHE A 166 35.47 4.43 -8.60
CA PHE A 166 35.61 5.74 -7.95
C PHE A 166 35.27 5.60 -6.47
N PRO A 167 36.15 4.99 -5.66
CA PRO A 167 35.89 4.71 -4.25
C PRO A 167 35.82 5.99 -3.40
N GLU A 168 36.25 7.13 -3.95
CA GLU A 168 36.23 8.43 -3.30
C GLU A 168 35.15 9.34 -3.93
N PRO A 169 34.32 10.00 -3.09
CA PRO A 169 33.38 11.01 -3.56
C PRO A 169 34.06 12.12 -4.36
N LEU A 170 33.27 12.81 -5.19
CA LEU A 170 33.76 13.98 -5.92
C LEU A 170 34.33 15.06 -4.97
N PRO A 171 35.32 15.86 -5.42
CA PRO A 171 35.88 16.94 -4.61
C PRO A 171 34.82 17.84 -3.98
N GLY A 172 34.98 18.14 -2.70
CA GLY A 172 33.98 18.88 -1.90
C GLY A 172 32.91 18.01 -1.26
N LEU A 173 32.87 16.70 -1.56
CA LEU A 173 32.03 15.73 -0.86
C LEU A 173 32.89 14.74 -0.08
N GLU A 174 32.29 14.12 0.93
CA GLU A 174 32.88 13.03 1.68
C GLU A 174 31.82 11.97 2.02
N ASN A 175 32.25 10.72 2.13
CA ASN A 175 31.38 9.63 2.53
C ASN A 175 31.58 9.40 4.02
N THR A 176 30.61 9.83 4.83
CA THR A 176 30.59 9.48 6.24
C THR A 176 30.08 8.05 6.39
N SER A 177 30.22 7.45 7.57
CA SER A 177 29.92 6.02 7.80
C SER A 177 28.51 5.56 7.41
N LYS A 178 27.58 6.45 7.02
CA LYS A 178 26.24 6.11 6.52
C LYS A 178 25.68 7.02 5.41
N GLN A 179 26.32 8.13 5.07
CA GLN A 179 25.73 9.16 4.17
C GLN A 179 26.81 9.97 3.45
N LEU A 180 26.48 10.40 2.23
CA LEU A 180 27.22 11.42 1.50
C LEU A 180 27.02 12.78 2.20
N ALA A 181 28.12 13.46 2.50
CA ALA A 181 28.14 14.77 3.16
C ALA A 181 29.00 15.77 2.37
N LEU A 182 28.82 17.05 2.67
CA LEU A 182 29.71 18.10 2.16
C LEU A 182 31.00 18.11 3.00
N LYS A 183 32.14 18.02 2.32
CA LYS A 183 33.45 18.19 2.95
C LYS A 183 33.74 19.67 3.11
N VAL A 184 33.50 20.19 4.31
CA VAL A 184 33.71 21.60 4.63
C VAL A 184 35.16 21.82 5.06
N GLY A 185 35.91 22.60 4.27
CA GLY A 185 37.29 22.97 4.58
C GLY A 185 37.42 24.10 5.60
N ASP A 186 38.66 24.44 5.95
CA ASP A 186 38.95 25.57 6.82
C ASP A 186 38.43 26.88 6.20
N GLY A 187 37.73 27.69 7.00
CA GLY A 187 37.13 28.95 6.58
C GLY A 187 35.66 28.87 6.17
N LEU A 188 35.10 27.66 6.09
CA LEU A 188 33.66 27.45 5.93
C LEU A 188 33.10 26.74 7.17
N GLU A 189 31.80 26.86 7.39
CA GLU A 189 31.06 26.09 8.40
C GLU A 189 29.60 25.86 7.96
N ILE A 190 28.94 24.88 8.55
CA ILE A 190 27.50 24.69 8.43
C ILE A 190 26.84 25.43 9.58
N ASN A 191 25.97 26.39 9.26
CA ASN A 191 25.22 27.12 10.27
C ASN A 191 24.19 26.16 10.93
N PRO A 192 24.28 25.91 12.25
CA PRO A 192 23.42 24.93 12.92
C PRO A 192 21.95 25.36 13.03
N GLN A 193 21.63 26.63 12.73
CA GLN A 193 20.27 27.16 12.83
C GLN A 193 19.47 26.95 11.54
N ASN A 194 20.13 26.95 10.39
CA ASN A 194 19.46 26.85 9.07
C ASN A 194 20.09 25.82 8.13
N ASN A 195 21.13 25.11 8.56
CA ASN A 195 21.88 24.09 7.80
C ASN A 195 22.49 24.60 6.47
N GLN A 196 22.73 25.90 6.34
CA GLN A 196 23.40 26.48 5.17
C GLN A 196 24.91 26.52 5.36
N VAL A 197 25.66 26.41 4.26
CA VAL A 197 27.11 26.66 4.24
C VAL A 197 27.35 28.15 4.32
N GLN A 198 28.21 28.58 5.23
CA GLN A 198 28.61 29.97 5.38
C GLN A 198 30.12 30.10 5.60
N VAL A 199 30.64 31.31 5.45
CA VAL A 199 32.04 31.61 5.81
C VAL A 199 32.16 31.64 7.33
N LYS A 200 33.15 30.93 7.84
CA LYS A 200 33.48 30.90 9.26
C LYS A 200 34.24 32.17 9.63
N ILE A 201 33.55 33.10 10.29
CA ILE A 201 34.13 34.36 10.75
C ILE A 201 34.49 34.24 12.24
N LYS A 202 35.75 34.54 12.58
CA LYS A 202 36.17 34.57 13.98
C LYS A 202 35.49 35.74 14.72
N PRO A 203 35.11 35.58 15.99
CA PRO A 203 34.64 36.70 16.80
C PRO A 203 35.64 37.86 16.78
N ASN A 204 35.14 39.08 16.67
CA ASN A 204 35.94 40.32 16.57
C ASN A 204 36.95 40.34 15.40
N ALA A 205 36.70 39.58 14.33
CA ALA A 205 37.42 39.79 13.08
C ALA A 205 37.12 41.20 12.54
N GLY A 206 38.05 41.74 11.75
CA GLY A 206 37.82 42.97 10.98
C GLY A 206 36.90 42.78 9.79
N ILE A 207 36.18 41.66 9.70
CA ILE A 207 35.26 41.31 8.61
C ILE A 207 33.96 40.81 9.25
N GLU A 208 32.82 41.13 8.65
CA GLU A 208 31.51 40.62 9.02
C GLU A 208 30.73 40.13 7.81
N ALA A 209 29.80 39.20 8.02
CA ALA A 209 28.86 38.73 7.01
C ALA A 209 27.58 39.57 7.08
N THR A 210 27.14 40.05 5.93
CA THR A 210 25.89 40.78 5.71
C THR A 210 24.99 39.99 4.76
N ALA A 211 23.77 40.48 4.51
CA ALA A 211 22.88 39.86 3.52
C ALA A 211 23.47 39.86 2.10
N ASP A 212 24.34 40.81 1.77
CA ASP A 212 24.93 40.99 0.44
C ASP A 212 26.32 40.34 0.30
N GLY A 213 26.87 39.77 1.38
CA GLY A 213 28.18 39.11 1.40
C GLY A 213 29.08 39.57 2.53
N LEU A 214 30.40 39.41 2.35
CA LEU A 214 31.40 39.79 3.35
C LEU A 214 31.81 41.25 3.19
N VAL A 215 31.87 41.99 4.30
CA VAL A 215 32.33 43.38 4.35
C VAL A 215 33.41 43.57 5.41
N LEU A 216 34.29 44.55 5.19
CA LEU A 216 35.26 44.95 6.21
C LEU A 216 34.54 45.78 7.28
N LYS A 217 34.86 45.52 8.54
CA LYS A 217 34.37 46.28 9.69
C LYS A 217 35.36 47.38 10.03
N THR A 218 34.96 48.63 9.85
CA THR A 218 35.71 49.80 10.32
C THR A 218 35.10 50.37 11.59
N ASP A 219 35.93 50.99 12.43
CA ASP A 219 35.44 51.87 13.50
C ASP A 219 35.08 53.21 12.85
N PRO A 220 33.82 53.68 12.94
CA PRO A 220 33.42 54.98 12.40
C PRO A 220 34.25 56.17 12.94
N ASN A 221 34.84 56.02 14.14
CA ASN A 221 35.71 57.03 14.75
C ASN A 221 37.20 56.69 14.59
N GLY A 222 37.52 55.62 13.89
CA GLY A 222 38.88 55.19 13.63
C GLY A 222 39.55 55.97 12.50
N GLY A 223 40.84 55.68 12.29
CA GLY A 223 41.64 56.25 11.20
C GLY A 223 41.42 55.61 9.84
N LEU A 224 40.45 54.70 9.70
CA LEU A 224 40.12 54.01 8.44
C LEU A 224 38.64 54.15 8.16
N ASN A 225 38.31 54.38 6.89
CA ASN A 225 36.94 54.45 6.40
C ASN A 225 36.78 53.61 5.13
N LEU A 226 35.55 53.27 4.79
CA LEU A 226 35.19 52.55 3.56
C LEU A 226 34.28 53.42 2.71
N ASP A 227 34.60 53.55 1.43
CA ASP A 227 33.72 54.17 0.44
C ASP A 227 33.54 53.26 -0.79
N GLN A 228 32.97 53.80 -1.86
CA GLN A 228 32.75 53.06 -3.10
C GLN A 228 34.05 52.63 -3.80
N ALA A 229 35.18 53.28 -3.51
CA ALA A 229 36.50 52.95 -4.04
C ALA A 229 37.27 51.96 -3.17
N GLY A 230 36.84 51.72 -1.92
CA GLY A 230 37.39 50.72 -1.02
C GLY A 230 37.84 51.29 0.32
N LEU A 231 38.95 50.76 0.85
CA LEU A 231 39.51 51.17 2.15
C LEU A 231 40.38 52.42 1.98
N LEU A 232 40.08 53.46 2.77
CA LEU A 232 40.82 54.72 2.79
C LEU A 232 41.17 55.16 4.21
N ILE A 233 42.16 56.05 4.30
CA ILE A 233 42.55 56.68 5.57
C ILE A 233 41.53 57.77 5.88
N ASN A 234 40.93 57.72 7.05
CA ASN A 234 40.18 58.82 7.62
C ASN A 234 41.18 59.83 8.21
N TYR A 235 41.37 60.96 7.56
CA TYR A 235 42.26 62.03 8.01
C TYR A 235 41.44 63.23 8.46
N GLY A 236 41.85 63.85 9.55
CA GLY A 236 41.21 65.05 10.08
C GLY A 236 41.67 66.33 9.39
N ASP A 237 41.15 67.45 9.87
CA ASP A 237 41.55 68.79 9.45
C ASP A 237 43.08 68.97 9.56
N GLY A 238 43.68 69.67 8.60
CA GLY A 238 45.14 69.85 8.56
C GLY A 238 45.88 68.84 7.71
N LEU A 239 45.22 67.76 7.30
CA LEU A 239 45.80 66.72 6.46
C LEU A 239 45.02 66.58 5.16
N LYS A 240 45.70 66.11 4.13
CA LYS A 240 45.09 65.74 2.85
C LYS A 240 45.81 64.54 2.26
N LEU A 241 45.13 63.86 1.34
CA LEU A 241 45.76 62.89 0.46
C LEU A 241 46.07 63.57 -0.87
N ASP A 242 47.36 63.77 -1.14
CA ASP A 242 47.82 64.22 -2.46
C ASP A 242 48.01 62.99 -3.36
N GLY A 243 47.32 62.95 -4.49
CA GLY A 243 47.57 61.95 -5.53
C GLY A 243 48.75 62.36 -6.40
N TYR A 244 49.83 61.59 -6.41
CA TYR A 244 50.91 61.76 -7.38
C TYR A 244 51.25 60.43 -8.05
N ALA A 245 51.11 60.36 -9.38
CA ALA A 245 51.55 59.25 -10.22
C ALA A 245 51.11 57.82 -9.77
N GLY A 246 49.91 57.69 -9.20
CA GLY A 246 49.38 56.39 -8.73
C GLY A 246 49.70 56.06 -7.28
N GLU A 247 50.37 56.94 -6.55
CA GLU A 247 50.60 56.85 -5.11
C GLU A 247 49.81 57.94 -4.39
N SER A 248 49.03 57.55 -3.38
CA SER A 248 48.38 58.48 -2.46
C SER A 248 49.34 58.77 -1.31
N LYS A 249 49.77 60.02 -1.16
CA LYS A 249 50.61 60.45 -0.03
C LYS A 249 49.78 61.27 0.95
N LEU A 250 49.81 60.88 2.22
CA LEU A 250 49.31 61.73 3.30
C LEU A 250 50.26 62.92 3.49
N SER A 251 49.73 64.13 3.36
CA SER A 251 50.48 65.38 3.48
C SER A 251 49.72 66.39 4.34
N ILE A 252 50.43 67.43 4.78
CA ILE A 252 49.80 68.57 5.47
C ILE A 252 49.06 69.40 4.43
N ASP A 253 47.81 69.74 4.72
CA ASP A 253 47.09 70.75 3.98
C ASP A 253 47.69 72.13 4.31
N ALA A 254 48.38 72.71 3.32
CA ALA A 254 49.10 73.98 3.46
C ALA A 254 48.22 75.17 3.90
N ASN A 255 46.89 75.00 3.85
CA ASN A 255 45.90 75.98 4.34
C ASN A 255 45.74 75.99 5.86
N THR A 256 46.45 75.14 6.61
CA THR A 256 46.23 74.93 8.05
C THR A 256 47.29 75.55 8.95
N GLY A 257 48.02 76.56 8.44
CA GLY A 257 49.01 77.28 9.23
C GLY A 257 50.32 76.52 9.43
N LEU A 258 50.51 75.38 8.75
CA LEU A 258 51.76 74.61 8.71
C LEU A 258 52.16 74.32 7.25
N ILE A 259 53.45 74.33 6.97
CA ILE A 259 54.04 73.93 5.69
C ILE A 259 55.17 72.93 5.91
N VAL A 260 55.32 71.97 5.00
CA VAL A 260 56.46 71.04 4.98
C VAL A 260 57.40 71.44 3.85
N ASN A 261 58.67 71.65 4.16
CA ASN A 261 59.71 71.94 3.18
C ASN A 261 60.96 71.06 3.39
N ALA A 262 62.02 71.29 2.62
CA ALA A 262 63.26 70.52 2.68
C ALA A 262 63.94 70.55 4.07
N SER A 263 63.62 71.55 4.90
CA SER A 263 64.16 71.73 6.25
C SER A 263 63.25 71.19 7.36
N GLY A 264 62.07 70.65 7.02
CA GLY A 264 61.11 70.07 7.98
C GLY A 264 59.74 70.74 7.97
N ILE A 265 59.05 70.71 9.12
CA ILE A 265 57.74 71.36 9.32
C ILE A 265 57.95 72.77 9.86
N GLN A 266 57.28 73.76 9.26
CA GLN A 266 57.32 75.17 9.66
C GLN A 266 55.91 75.73 9.82
N VAL A 267 55.78 76.81 10.59
CA VAL A 267 54.52 77.56 10.74
C VAL A 267 54.35 78.49 9.55
N ASN A 268 53.18 78.42 8.91
CA ASN A 268 52.75 79.34 7.87
C ASN A 268 52.06 80.54 8.52
N LEU A 269 52.80 81.62 8.69
CA LEU A 269 52.30 82.85 9.29
C LEU A 269 51.62 83.71 8.22
N ALA A 270 50.42 84.20 8.52
CA ALA A 270 49.76 85.19 7.67
C ALA A 270 50.60 86.49 7.67
N ALA A 271 50.66 87.16 6.52
CA ALA A 271 51.48 88.36 6.30
C ALA A 271 51.21 89.50 7.32
N ASP A 272 50.05 89.49 7.96
CA ASP A 272 49.61 90.49 8.95
C ASP A 272 49.32 89.87 10.35
N SER A 273 49.89 88.70 10.64
CA SER A 273 49.67 88.02 11.93
C SER A 273 50.32 88.71 13.14
N GLY A 274 51.27 89.62 12.90
CA GLY A 274 52.08 90.25 13.95
C GLY A 274 53.07 89.29 14.63
N LEU A 275 53.27 88.12 14.04
CA LEU A 275 54.19 87.08 14.52
C LEU A 275 55.33 86.91 13.51
N GLU A 276 56.54 86.66 14.01
CA GLU A 276 57.73 86.43 13.20
C GLU A 276 58.48 85.16 13.63
N LEU A 277 59.03 84.42 12.66
CA LEU A 277 59.93 83.30 12.93
C LEU A 277 61.34 83.85 13.16
N GLY A 278 61.79 83.89 14.41
CA GLY A 278 63.17 84.20 14.76
C GLY A 278 64.05 82.96 14.87
N ASP A 279 65.36 83.17 15.03
CA ASP A 279 66.39 82.11 15.14
C ASP A 279 66.18 81.10 16.29
N HIS A 280 65.25 81.39 17.20
CA HIS A 280 64.92 80.56 18.37
C HIS A 280 63.43 80.20 18.47
N GLY A 281 62.66 80.39 17.40
CA GLY A 281 61.23 80.11 17.35
C GLY A 281 60.36 81.35 17.14
N LEU A 282 59.06 81.18 17.34
CA LEU A 282 58.02 82.18 17.09
C LEU A 282 58.09 83.33 18.11
N LYS A 283 58.05 84.58 17.64
CA LYS A 283 58.03 85.80 18.46
C LYS A 283 56.92 86.74 18.04
#